data_AF-A0A355L4E4-F1
#
_entry.id   AF-A0A355L4E4-F1
#
_cell.length_a   1.000
_cell.length_b   1.000
_cell.length_c   1.000
_cell.angle_alpha   90.00
_cell.angle_beta   90.00
_cell.angle_gamma   90.00
#
_symmetry.space_group_name_H-M   'P 1'
#
loop_
_entity.id
_entity.type
_entity.pdbx_description
1 polymer ?
#
loop_
_entity_poly.entity_id
_entity_poly.type
_entity_poly.pdbx_seq_one_letter_code
_entity_poly.pdbx_strand_id
1 'polypeptide(L)'
;MNAKKGLAFSVSENQIREDFINYLLKEKEIPPDACISAQIVKIKKHYQLLSKCEGQYTAHWSAKCTWEHTEKYTYTDTEIVFVDDYGIERPYRQDGWTPVPKQVTKTDHKIITDKVEQVNRDIKDNYCELIHAQGEASPLYNWIIERFKNSKYTAVELSDNDLLECNITEQRNMIKVLQSAQDNCKSACLSRVKAIIPGNRYENFKFDFKSDFKISEEFYIPVYQVEYTYNHKQYEVWFSGYEKGVWFSEKAPKNSNIKSHKKLYATSISAFLIDAALLIIMAIIGKFNMIPTIPILFTIIILLFGVFIICLITGVVLDNSTVNTERRDDIKNLLTQVYHNQDMTLQAKKSEMKQAVKEFDANETKISNRRRKCILIPSISILVIALSFFMTKQVILPTVNYNNAEKLLSSGEYDKAISAFKNLGDFKNSENKVAEAYVAKGDYISAINLYNKLGDKEKVKEYTPLAIDQQVKESKKVARQAKIGNVIRIGNYEAVVLDKQSDKILIMVIRYNGNDSYRNLNTVYNMIYDYNL
;
A
#
# COMPACT_ATOMS: atom_id res chain seq x y z
N MET A 1 36.08 45.90 -27.38
CA MET A 1 35.30 44.63 -27.39
C MET A 1 36.07 43.66 -26.51
N ASN A 2 35.46 43.12 -25.47
CA ASN A 2 36.11 42.09 -24.65
C ASN A 2 36.31 40.83 -25.51
N ALA A 3 37.53 40.31 -25.60
CA ALA A 3 37.79 39.06 -26.28
C ALA A 3 36.95 37.95 -25.65
N LYS A 4 36.19 37.22 -26.48
CA LYS A 4 35.37 36.09 -26.01
C LYS A 4 36.30 34.92 -25.71
N LYS A 5 36.41 34.53 -24.44
CA LYS A 5 37.27 33.43 -24.00
C LYS A 5 36.48 32.13 -23.91
N GLY A 6 37.04 31.04 -24.38
CA GLY A 6 36.37 29.75 -24.33
C GLY A 6 37.28 28.62 -24.78
N LEU A 7 36.66 27.48 -25.13
CA LEU A 7 37.38 26.35 -25.70
C LEU A 7 37.01 26.22 -27.17
N ALA A 8 38.00 25.99 -28.02
CA ALA A 8 37.73 25.66 -29.41
C ALA A 8 37.17 24.23 -29.52
N PHE A 9 36.37 23.99 -30.55
CA PHE A 9 35.99 22.63 -30.94
C PHE A 9 37.26 21.84 -31.31
N SER A 10 37.61 20.83 -30.52
CA SER A 10 38.69 19.88 -30.82
C SER A 10 38.15 18.59 -31.45
N VAL A 11 36.86 18.32 -31.27
CA VAL A 11 36.17 17.15 -31.81
C VAL A 11 35.44 17.53 -33.09
N SER A 12 35.70 16.79 -34.18
CA SER A 12 35.06 17.00 -35.48
C SER A 12 33.68 16.35 -35.55
N GLU A 13 32.81 16.81 -36.46
CA GLU A 13 31.50 16.19 -36.68
C GLU A 13 31.58 14.72 -37.09
N ASN A 14 32.60 14.33 -37.85
CA ASN A 14 32.84 12.92 -38.18
C ASN A 14 33.10 12.09 -36.92
N GLN A 15 33.87 12.65 -36.00
CA GLN A 15 34.15 12.00 -34.73
C GLN A 15 32.90 11.90 -33.85
N ILE A 16 32.01 12.90 -33.89
CA ILE A 16 30.70 12.87 -33.23
C ILE A 16 29.80 11.77 -33.81
N ARG A 17 29.85 11.53 -35.12
CA ARG A 17 29.09 10.42 -35.75
C ARG A 17 29.58 9.05 -35.27
N GLU A 18 30.88 8.89 -35.04
CA GLU A 18 31.43 7.67 -34.43
C GLU A 18 31.01 7.55 -32.96
N ASP A 19 31.13 8.65 -32.20
CA ASP A 19 30.75 8.68 -30.79
C ASP A 19 29.24 8.47 -30.58
N PHE A 20 28.41 8.86 -31.56
CA PHE A 20 26.97 8.56 -31.55
C PHE A 20 26.68 7.06 -31.53
N ILE A 21 27.41 6.27 -32.32
CA ILE A 21 27.26 4.81 -32.27
C ILE A 21 27.75 4.25 -30.94
N ASN A 22 28.88 4.77 -30.42
CA ASN A 22 29.40 4.38 -29.10
C ASN A 22 28.40 4.68 -27.97
N TYR A 23 27.70 5.82 -28.04
CA TYR A 23 26.61 6.17 -27.13
C TYR A 23 25.49 5.13 -27.17
N LEU A 24 25.00 4.75 -28.36
CA LEU A 24 23.93 3.76 -28.50
C LEU A 24 24.34 2.37 -27.97
N LEU A 25 25.61 2.00 -28.12
CA LEU A 25 26.16 0.72 -27.65
C LEU A 25 26.36 0.69 -26.13
N LYS A 26 26.87 1.79 -25.54
CA LYS A 26 27.26 1.84 -24.13
C LYS A 26 26.11 2.15 -23.17
N GLU A 27 25.11 2.91 -23.61
CA GLU A 27 24.00 3.29 -22.74
C GLU A 27 23.05 2.14 -22.47
N LYS A 28 22.99 1.66 -21.21
CA LYS A 28 22.28 0.43 -20.82
C LYS A 28 20.79 0.42 -21.18
N GLU A 29 20.11 1.55 -21.05
CA GLU A 29 18.67 1.65 -21.30
C GLU A 29 18.28 1.55 -22.78
N ILE A 30 19.22 1.83 -23.69
CA ILE A 30 18.98 1.88 -25.14
C ILE A 30 18.85 0.46 -25.70
N PRO A 31 17.82 0.16 -26.50
CA PRO A 31 17.70 -1.12 -27.18
C PRO A 31 18.90 -1.45 -28.09
N PRO A 32 19.40 -2.70 -28.10
CA PRO A 32 20.56 -3.08 -28.93
C PRO A 32 20.39 -2.79 -30.42
N ASP A 33 19.17 -2.89 -30.96
CA ASP A 33 18.86 -2.62 -32.37
C ASP A 33 19.01 -1.13 -32.75
N ALA A 34 18.98 -0.22 -31.77
CA ALA A 34 19.11 1.21 -32.02
C ALA A 34 20.42 1.58 -32.70
N CYS A 35 21.53 0.86 -32.43
CA CYS A 35 22.82 1.13 -33.07
C CYS A 35 22.81 0.94 -34.60
N ILE A 36 21.79 0.27 -35.15
CA ILE A 36 21.63 0.00 -36.58
C ILE A 36 20.51 0.84 -37.18
N SER A 37 19.41 1.01 -36.44
CA SER A 37 18.18 1.60 -36.95
C SER A 37 18.03 3.08 -36.62
N ALA A 38 18.75 3.60 -35.61
CA ALA A 38 18.70 5.02 -35.28
C ALA A 38 19.35 5.86 -36.38
N GLN A 39 18.71 6.97 -36.72
CA GLN A 39 19.16 7.88 -37.77
C GLN A 39 19.34 9.29 -37.20
N ILE A 40 20.56 9.83 -37.36
CA ILE A 40 20.85 11.23 -37.05
C ILE A 40 20.06 12.09 -38.03
N VAL A 41 19.21 12.96 -37.49
CA VAL A 41 18.45 13.97 -38.24
C VAL A 41 19.31 15.21 -38.43
N LYS A 42 19.95 15.69 -37.35
CA LYS A 42 20.71 16.93 -37.36
C LYS A 42 21.81 16.91 -36.31
N ILE A 43 22.95 17.50 -36.65
CA ILE A 43 24.02 17.83 -35.71
C ILE A 43 24.12 19.36 -35.69
N LYS A 44 24.10 19.96 -34.50
CA LYS A 44 24.27 21.41 -34.33
C LYS A 44 25.43 21.68 -33.40
N LYS A 45 26.25 22.66 -33.76
CA LYS A 45 27.28 23.22 -32.88
C LYS A 45 26.64 24.25 -31.96
N HIS A 46 26.96 24.15 -30.68
CA HIS A 46 26.51 25.10 -29.67
C HIS A 46 27.69 25.57 -28.84
N TYR A 47 27.68 26.85 -28.50
CA TYR A 47 28.48 27.37 -27.41
C TYR A 47 27.59 27.70 -26.21
N GLN A 48 27.85 27.03 -25.10
CA GLN A 48 27.20 27.28 -23.83
C GLN A 48 28.03 28.28 -23.04
N LEU A 49 27.44 29.44 -22.72
CA LEU A 49 28.10 30.47 -21.94
C LEU A 49 27.98 30.15 -20.45
N LEU A 50 29.12 30.04 -19.77
CA LEU A 50 29.21 29.90 -18.32
C LEU A 50 29.86 31.15 -17.74
N SER A 51 29.34 31.59 -16.61
CA SER A 51 29.88 32.66 -15.78
C SER A 51 30.60 32.05 -14.58
N LYS A 52 31.85 32.43 -14.37
CA LYS A 52 32.58 32.12 -13.14
C LYS A 52 32.18 33.11 -12.07
N CYS A 53 31.55 32.60 -11.02
CA CYS A 53 31.11 33.37 -9.88
C CYS A 53 32.03 33.11 -8.71
N GLU A 54 32.62 34.18 -8.17
CA GLU A 54 33.55 34.10 -7.05
C GLU A 54 33.32 35.22 -6.03
N GLY A 55 33.70 34.98 -4.79
CA GLY A 55 33.65 35.98 -3.73
C GLY A 55 33.72 35.35 -2.35
N GLN A 56 33.75 36.18 -1.32
CA GLN A 56 33.71 35.73 0.06
C GLN A 56 32.26 35.56 0.50
N TYR A 57 32.04 34.66 1.44
CA TYR A 57 30.78 34.60 2.18
C TYR A 57 31.03 34.45 3.66
N THR A 58 30.08 34.95 4.44
CA THR A 58 29.99 34.74 5.86
C THR A 58 28.66 34.10 6.20
N ALA A 59 28.70 33.11 7.09
CA ALA A 59 27.50 32.50 7.64
C ALA A 59 27.59 32.46 9.16
N HIS A 60 26.63 33.11 9.81
CA HIS A 60 26.48 33.05 11.25
C HIS A 60 25.37 32.05 11.58
N TRP A 61 25.62 31.10 12.47
CA TRP A 61 24.59 30.18 12.91
C TRP A 61 24.59 29.97 14.41
N SER A 62 23.41 29.65 14.92
CA SER A 62 23.22 29.32 16.32
C SER A 62 22.21 28.20 16.50
N ALA A 63 22.40 27.37 17.53
CA ALA A 63 21.46 26.34 17.92
C ALA A 63 21.60 26.01 19.41
N LYS A 64 20.49 25.61 20.03
CA LYS A 64 20.50 25.00 21.35
C LYS A 64 20.72 23.50 21.18
N CYS A 65 21.92 23.03 21.48
CA CYS A 65 22.35 21.65 21.27
C CYS A 65 22.15 20.84 22.55
N THR A 66 21.63 19.63 22.42
CA THR A 66 21.35 18.70 23.52
C THR A 66 22.11 17.40 23.27
N TRP A 67 22.77 16.92 24.32
CA TRP A 67 23.33 15.58 24.38
C TRP A 67 22.42 14.79 25.28
N GLU A 68 21.76 13.80 24.71
CA GLU A 68 20.89 12.90 25.43
C GLU A 68 21.30 11.45 25.19
N HIS A 69 21.08 10.56 26.13
CA HIS A 69 21.26 9.14 25.90
C HIS A 69 20.09 8.37 26.49
N THR A 70 19.94 7.14 26.02
CA THR A 70 18.87 6.26 26.45
C THR A 70 19.38 5.36 27.56
N GLU A 71 18.84 5.52 28.77
CA GLU A 71 19.11 4.62 29.89
C GLU A 71 18.00 3.58 30.00
N LYS A 72 18.41 2.32 30.07
CA LYS A 72 17.53 1.19 30.37
C LYS A 72 17.29 1.12 31.88
N TYR A 73 16.04 1.10 32.33
CA TYR A 73 15.71 0.93 33.74
C TYR A 73 14.63 -0.14 33.94
N THR A 74 14.65 -0.76 35.10
CA THR A 74 13.67 -1.80 35.48
C THR A 74 12.70 -1.26 36.51
N TYR A 75 11.43 -1.59 36.35
CA TYR A 75 10.39 -1.31 37.34
C TYR A 75 9.51 -2.54 37.53
N THR A 76 8.88 -2.63 38.69
CA THR A 76 7.96 -3.72 38.99
C THR A 76 6.56 -3.31 38.58
N ASP A 77 5.91 -4.16 37.79
CA ASP A 77 4.52 -4.00 37.38
C ASP A 77 3.71 -5.20 37.88
N THR A 78 2.41 -5.01 38.13
CA THR A 78 1.53 -6.09 38.55
C THR A 78 0.74 -6.57 37.35
N GLU A 79 1.06 -7.76 36.85
CA GLU A 79 0.27 -8.43 35.81
C GLU A 79 -0.63 -9.50 36.41
N ILE A 80 -1.78 -9.73 35.80
CA ILE A 80 -2.67 -10.82 36.19
C ILE A 80 -2.29 -12.06 35.39
N VAL A 81 -1.82 -13.09 36.06
CA VAL A 81 -1.65 -14.44 35.50
C VAL A 81 -2.82 -15.32 35.93
N PHE A 82 -3.20 -16.28 35.11
CA PHE A 82 -4.29 -17.20 35.42
C PHE A 82 -3.70 -18.56 35.77
N VAL A 83 -4.05 -19.09 36.94
CA VAL A 83 -3.57 -20.38 37.43
C VAL A 83 -4.63 -21.44 37.15
N ASP A 84 -4.24 -22.50 36.44
CA ASP A 84 -5.12 -23.63 36.15
C ASP A 84 -5.30 -24.57 37.36
N ASP A 85 -6.20 -25.54 37.23
CA ASP A 85 -6.54 -26.49 38.31
C ASP A 85 -5.35 -27.38 38.73
N TYR A 86 -4.26 -27.39 37.96
CA TYR A 86 -3.02 -28.12 38.24
C TYR A 86 -1.92 -27.21 38.82
N GLY A 87 -2.22 -25.93 39.06
CA GLY A 87 -1.27 -24.96 39.60
C GLY A 87 -0.32 -24.36 38.57
N ILE A 88 -0.59 -24.52 37.27
CA ILE A 88 0.27 -23.99 36.19
C ILE A 88 -0.20 -22.58 35.80
N GLU A 89 0.74 -21.63 35.75
CA GLU A 89 0.46 -20.25 35.36
C GLU A 89 0.34 -20.07 33.84
N ARG A 90 -0.65 -19.28 33.40
CA ARG A 90 -0.95 -18.99 31.99
C ARG A 90 -1.18 -17.49 31.76
N PRO A 91 -0.73 -16.93 30.62
CA PRO A 91 -0.85 -15.50 30.30
C PRO A 91 -2.21 -15.10 29.70
N TYR A 92 -3.21 -15.99 29.71
CA TYR A 92 -4.52 -15.75 29.12
C TYR A 92 -5.64 -16.34 29.99
N ARG A 93 -6.84 -15.78 29.84
CA ARG A 93 -8.02 -16.15 30.63
C ARG A 93 -8.72 -17.39 30.07
N GLN A 94 -9.10 -18.31 30.94
CA GLN A 94 -9.99 -19.43 30.65
C GLN A 94 -10.96 -19.64 31.82
N ASP A 95 -12.21 -20.04 31.52
CA ASP A 95 -13.23 -20.25 32.54
C ASP A 95 -12.83 -21.36 33.51
N GLY A 96 -12.97 -21.09 34.81
CA GLY A 96 -12.56 -21.98 35.90
C GLY A 96 -11.18 -21.65 36.51
N TRP A 97 -10.32 -20.92 35.80
CA TRP A 97 -8.97 -20.59 36.29
C TRP A 97 -8.96 -19.38 37.23
N THR A 98 -8.06 -19.42 38.22
CA THR A 98 -7.97 -18.37 39.26
C THR A 98 -7.05 -17.24 38.80
N PRO A 99 -7.51 -15.98 38.72
CA PRO A 99 -6.64 -14.84 38.45
C PRO A 99 -5.80 -14.51 39.68
N VAL A 100 -4.48 -14.44 39.51
CA VAL A 100 -3.53 -14.13 40.58
C VAL A 100 -2.66 -12.94 40.15
N PRO A 101 -2.55 -11.89 40.97
CA PRO A 101 -1.63 -10.79 40.69
C PRO A 101 -0.19 -11.27 40.88
N LYS A 102 0.65 -11.06 39.86
CA LYS A 102 2.07 -11.40 39.86
C LYS A 102 2.90 -10.15 39.61
N GLN A 103 3.87 -9.93 40.49
CA GLN A 103 4.89 -8.91 40.28
C GLN A 103 5.83 -9.38 39.16
N VAL A 104 5.87 -8.63 38.07
CA VAL A 104 6.76 -8.88 36.94
C VAL A 104 7.73 -7.70 36.81
N THR A 105 9.02 -8.01 36.65
CA THR A 105 10.02 -6.98 36.37
C THR A 105 9.95 -6.63 34.89
N LYS A 106 9.51 -5.41 34.60
CA LYS A 106 9.52 -4.86 33.25
C LYS A 106 10.74 -3.98 33.06
N THR A 107 11.17 -3.87 31.81
CA THR A 107 12.23 -2.96 31.42
C THR A 107 11.68 -1.92 30.48
N ASP A 108 11.98 -0.65 30.76
CA ASP A 108 11.71 0.46 29.85
C ASP A 108 12.97 1.30 29.65
N HIS A 109 12.86 2.30 28.78
CA HIS A 109 13.92 3.20 28.41
C HIS A 109 13.49 4.63 28.75
N LYS A 110 14.36 5.38 29.43
CA LYS A 110 14.19 6.82 29.64
C LYS A 110 15.28 7.57 28.88
N ILE A 111 14.92 8.72 28.33
CA ILE A 111 15.88 9.63 27.71
C ILE A 111 16.43 10.53 28.83
N ILE A 112 17.74 10.46 29.04
CA ILE A 112 18.45 11.31 29.99
C ILE A 112 19.18 12.39 29.23
N THR A 113 19.00 13.65 29.66
CA THR A 113 19.74 14.79 29.12
C THR A 113 21.05 14.95 29.89
N ASP A 114 22.17 14.74 29.23
CA ASP A 114 23.51 14.89 29.82
C ASP A 114 23.95 16.36 29.85
N LYS A 115 23.70 17.06 28.75
CA LYS A 115 24.18 18.42 28.55
C LYS A 115 23.26 19.19 27.61
N VAL A 116 23.09 20.48 27.89
CA VAL A 116 22.44 21.44 27.00
C VAL A 116 23.37 22.64 26.85
N GLU A 117 23.65 23.07 25.63
CA GLU A 117 24.53 24.19 25.34
C GLU A 117 23.98 25.05 24.21
N GLN A 118 24.04 26.38 24.38
CA GLN A 118 23.79 27.31 23.28
C GLN A 118 25.09 27.48 22.49
N VAL A 119 25.11 26.99 21.26
CA VAL A 119 26.26 27.09 20.37
C VAL A 119 26.01 28.19 19.37
N ASN A 120 27.00 29.08 19.18
CA ASN A 120 27.00 30.13 18.16
C ASN A 120 28.35 30.07 17.45
N ARG A 121 28.35 30.01 16.12
CA ARG A 121 29.58 29.95 15.33
C ARG A 121 29.45 30.74 14.04
N ASP A 122 30.59 31.24 13.59
CA ASP A 122 30.76 31.91 12.32
C ASP A 122 31.55 31.04 11.35
N ILE A 123 31.16 31.08 10.09
CA ILE A 123 31.90 30.53 8.96
C ILE A 123 32.28 31.70 8.07
N LYS A 124 33.55 31.77 7.69
CA LYS A 124 34.05 32.65 6.65
C LYS A 124 34.84 31.81 5.67
N ASP A 125 34.43 31.82 4.41
CA ASP A 125 35.06 31.02 3.36
C ASP A 125 34.93 31.74 2.00
N ASN A 126 35.59 31.20 0.99
CA ASN A 126 35.50 31.69 -0.39
C ASN A 126 34.63 30.75 -1.23
N TYR A 127 33.86 31.33 -2.14
CA TYR A 127 33.11 30.64 -3.16
C TYR A 127 33.76 30.86 -4.52
N CYS A 128 33.83 29.82 -5.35
CA CYS A 128 34.26 29.89 -6.73
C CYS A 128 33.63 28.73 -7.50
N GLU A 129 32.62 29.02 -8.33
CA GLU A 129 31.93 28.00 -9.13
C GLU A 129 31.52 28.56 -10.49
N LEU A 130 31.31 27.67 -11.45
CA LEU A 130 30.74 28.00 -12.76
C LEU A 130 29.22 27.91 -12.72
N ILE A 131 28.55 28.88 -13.33
CA ILE A 131 27.10 28.97 -13.40
C ILE A 131 26.70 29.26 -14.85
N HIS A 132 25.65 28.62 -15.35
CA HIS A 132 25.13 28.91 -16.68
C HIS A 132 24.69 30.38 -16.80
N ALA A 133 24.95 31.02 -17.95
CA ALA A 133 24.74 32.46 -18.13
C ALA A 133 23.29 32.95 -17.93
N GLN A 134 22.29 32.08 -18.03
CA GLN A 134 20.89 32.42 -17.76
C GLN A 134 20.52 32.27 -16.27
N GLY A 135 21.42 31.72 -15.45
CA GLY A 135 21.18 31.40 -14.04
C GLY A 135 20.15 30.28 -13.85
N GLU A 136 19.94 29.47 -14.88
CA GLU A 136 18.98 28.37 -14.87
C GLU A 136 19.69 27.06 -14.51
N ALA A 137 19.03 26.23 -13.70
CA ALA A 137 19.49 24.89 -13.41
C ALA A 137 18.87 23.92 -14.42
N SER A 138 19.71 23.14 -15.11
CA SER A 138 19.25 22.03 -15.94
C SER A 138 20.21 20.84 -15.80
N PRO A 139 19.74 19.61 -16.01
CA PRO A 139 20.61 18.43 -16.05
C PRO A 139 21.78 18.57 -17.02
N LEU A 140 21.55 19.18 -18.19
CA LEU A 140 22.61 19.48 -19.17
C LEU A 140 23.66 20.43 -18.59
N TYR A 141 23.24 21.55 -18.01
CA TYR A 141 24.17 22.55 -17.47
C TYR A 141 24.96 22.00 -16.29
N ASN A 142 24.33 21.20 -15.43
CA ASN A 142 25.02 20.53 -14.34
C ASN A 142 26.07 19.55 -14.86
N TRP A 143 25.74 18.76 -15.90
CA TRP A 143 26.71 17.88 -16.55
C TRP A 143 27.89 18.67 -17.14
N ILE A 144 27.63 19.80 -17.81
CA ILE A 144 28.69 20.69 -18.29
C ILE A 144 29.52 21.17 -17.10
N ILE A 145 28.93 21.85 -16.11
CA ILE A 145 29.64 22.44 -14.97
C ILE A 145 30.51 21.40 -14.24
N GLU A 146 29.96 20.22 -13.92
CA GLU A 146 30.70 19.13 -13.27
C GLU A 146 31.91 18.69 -14.10
N ARG A 147 31.75 18.59 -15.42
CA ARG A 147 32.86 18.27 -16.32
C ARG A 147 33.92 19.35 -16.31
N PHE A 148 33.53 20.62 -16.27
CA PHE A 148 34.46 21.75 -16.38
C PHE A 148 35.05 22.23 -15.04
N LYS A 149 34.57 21.68 -13.91
CA LYS A 149 34.98 22.09 -12.56
C LYS A 149 36.41 21.70 -12.19
N ASN A 150 36.90 20.54 -12.64
CA ASN A 150 38.13 19.92 -12.12
C ASN A 150 39.28 19.82 -13.13
N SER A 151 39.10 20.36 -14.33
CA SER A 151 39.94 20.03 -15.47
C SER A 151 40.77 21.24 -15.88
N LYS A 152 42.05 20.96 -16.17
CA LYS A 152 43.00 21.97 -16.64
C LYS A 152 42.72 22.24 -18.11
N TYR A 153 41.87 23.22 -18.38
CA TYR A 153 41.64 23.68 -19.74
C TYR A 153 42.43 24.94 -20.04
N THR A 154 42.97 25.01 -21.25
CA THR A 154 43.58 26.22 -21.78
C THR A 154 42.51 26.99 -22.53
N ALA A 155 41.98 28.05 -21.91
CA ALA A 155 41.05 28.95 -22.60
C ALA A 155 41.78 29.67 -23.73
N VAL A 156 41.14 29.76 -24.88
CA VAL A 156 41.61 30.46 -26.09
C VAL A 156 40.68 31.63 -26.37
N GLU A 157 41.18 32.66 -27.04
CA GLU A 157 40.34 33.70 -27.60
C GLU A 157 39.60 33.15 -28.84
N LEU A 158 38.27 33.25 -28.83
CA LEU A 158 37.41 32.82 -29.92
C LEU A 158 37.19 34.00 -30.88
N SER A 159 37.41 33.75 -32.17
CA SER A 159 37.12 34.72 -33.23
C SER A 159 35.62 34.78 -33.52
N ASP A 160 35.15 35.87 -34.13
CA ASP A 160 33.75 35.96 -34.57
C ASP A 160 33.40 34.89 -35.61
N ASN A 161 34.38 34.43 -36.40
CA ASN A 161 34.23 33.31 -37.34
C ASN A 161 33.96 31.97 -36.64
N ASP A 162 34.58 31.72 -35.47
CA ASP A 162 34.34 30.49 -34.70
C ASP A 162 32.90 30.43 -34.16
N LEU A 163 32.28 31.59 -34.01
CA LEU A 163 30.98 31.80 -33.40
C LEU A 163 29.85 31.88 -34.43
N LEU A 164 30.13 32.31 -35.66
CA LEU A 164 29.17 32.57 -36.74
C LEU A 164 28.31 31.34 -37.13
N GLU A 165 28.86 30.13 -37.08
CA GLU A 165 28.14 28.88 -37.41
C GLU A 165 27.52 28.18 -36.20
N CYS A 166 27.68 28.75 -35.00
CA CYS A 166 27.27 28.11 -33.75
C CYS A 166 26.01 28.77 -33.17
N ASN A 167 25.14 27.96 -32.58
CA ASN A 167 24.08 28.48 -31.73
C ASN A 167 24.68 28.93 -30.40
N ILE A 168 24.60 30.21 -30.09
CA ILE A 168 25.14 30.78 -28.86
C ILE A 168 23.98 31.16 -27.96
N THR A 169 24.05 30.75 -26.69
CA THR A 169 23.12 31.26 -25.67
C THR A 169 23.59 32.65 -25.23
N GLU A 170 23.27 33.68 -26.01
CA GLU A 170 23.90 35.01 -25.88
C GLU A 170 23.37 35.86 -24.72
N GLN A 171 22.14 35.61 -24.23
CA GLN A 171 21.55 36.51 -23.25
C GLN A 171 21.90 36.11 -21.81
N ARG A 172 22.97 36.70 -21.28
CA ARG A 172 23.31 36.63 -19.86
C ARG A 172 22.24 37.35 -19.03
N ASN A 173 21.78 36.68 -17.97
CA ASN A 173 20.96 37.27 -16.93
C ASN A 173 21.78 37.39 -15.65
N MET A 174 22.50 38.50 -15.51
CA MET A 174 23.42 38.74 -14.38
C MET A 174 22.74 38.60 -13.01
N ILE A 175 21.49 39.06 -12.89
CA ILE A 175 20.73 38.98 -11.64
C ILE A 175 20.49 37.52 -11.27
N LYS A 176 19.96 36.72 -12.23
CA LYS A 176 19.71 35.30 -12.00
C LYS A 176 20.98 34.51 -11.73
N VAL A 177 22.08 34.82 -12.41
CA VAL A 177 23.37 34.15 -12.21
C VAL A 177 23.89 34.35 -10.79
N LEU A 178 23.92 35.60 -10.31
CA LEU A 178 24.38 35.89 -8.94
C LEU A 178 23.43 35.32 -7.89
N GLN A 179 22.11 35.36 -8.14
CA GLN A 179 21.12 34.75 -7.28
C GLN A 179 21.33 33.23 -7.18
N SER A 180 21.56 32.55 -8.32
CA SER A 180 21.87 31.12 -8.35
C SER A 180 23.17 30.80 -7.61
N ALA A 181 24.20 31.64 -7.74
CA ALA A 181 25.44 31.50 -6.97
C ALA A 181 25.19 31.55 -5.46
N GLN A 182 24.41 32.55 -5.04
CA GLN A 182 24.05 32.76 -3.65
C GLN A 182 23.24 31.58 -3.11
N ASP A 183 22.22 31.11 -3.84
CA ASP A 183 21.36 30.01 -3.43
C ASP A 183 22.13 28.68 -3.35
N ASN A 184 22.99 28.39 -4.32
CA ASN A 184 23.84 27.20 -4.34
C ASN A 184 24.82 27.22 -3.15
N CYS A 185 25.55 28.32 -2.95
CA CYS A 185 26.50 28.46 -1.85
C CYS A 185 25.80 28.39 -0.49
N LYS A 186 24.68 29.10 -0.34
CA LYS A 186 23.89 29.12 0.89
C LYS A 186 23.40 27.72 1.23
N SER A 187 22.91 26.97 0.25
CA SER A 187 22.41 25.60 0.44
C SER A 187 23.52 24.62 0.80
N ALA A 188 24.68 24.70 0.14
CA ALA A 188 25.85 23.89 0.45
C ALA A 188 26.40 24.21 1.85
N CYS A 189 26.54 25.50 2.18
CA CYS A 189 26.97 25.95 3.50
C CYS A 189 26.00 25.52 4.61
N LEU A 190 24.69 25.65 4.39
CA LEU A 190 23.67 25.20 5.34
C LEU A 190 23.75 23.69 5.59
N SER A 191 23.97 22.90 4.53
CA SER A 191 24.13 21.45 4.65
C SER A 191 25.38 21.08 5.45
N ARG A 192 26.52 21.76 5.17
CA ARG A 192 27.76 21.62 5.95
C ARG A 192 27.54 22.01 7.41
N VAL A 193 26.84 23.12 7.69
CA VAL A 193 26.52 23.57 9.05
C VAL A 193 25.73 22.51 9.79
N LYS A 194 24.63 22.01 9.20
CA LYS A 194 23.79 20.98 9.84
C LYS A 194 24.59 19.71 10.18
N ALA A 195 25.55 19.32 9.35
CA ALA A 195 26.40 18.17 9.60
C ALA A 195 27.39 18.36 10.77
N ILE A 196 27.72 19.60 11.13
CA ILE A 196 28.66 19.91 12.22
C ILE A 196 27.98 20.43 13.49
N ILE A 197 26.63 20.51 13.52
CA ILE A 197 25.90 20.87 14.74
C ILE A 197 26.18 19.76 15.78
N PRO A 198 26.72 20.12 16.96
CA PRO A 198 27.06 19.12 17.96
C PRO A 198 25.81 18.62 18.72
N GLY A 199 26.00 17.54 19.48
CA GLY A 199 24.88 16.86 20.15
C GLY A 199 24.13 15.93 19.20
N ASN A 200 23.14 15.24 19.73
CA ASN A 200 22.28 14.33 18.96
C ASN A 200 20.86 14.88 18.80
N ARG A 201 20.53 15.99 19.46
CA ARG A 201 19.33 16.77 19.23
C ARG A 201 19.64 18.27 19.30
N TYR A 202 18.98 19.08 18.48
CA TYR A 202 19.12 20.54 18.53
C TYR A 202 17.78 21.25 18.27
N GLU A 203 17.67 22.46 18.82
CA GLU A 203 16.47 23.31 18.71
C GLU A 203 16.86 24.77 18.44
N ASN A 204 15.87 25.59 18.06
CA ASN A 204 16.02 27.02 17.83
C ASN A 204 17.16 27.38 16.84
N PHE A 205 17.35 26.54 15.82
CA PHE A 205 18.39 26.74 14.82
C PHE A 205 18.14 28.04 14.03
N LYS A 206 19.14 28.92 14.02
CA LYS A 206 19.17 30.15 13.21
C LYS A 206 20.37 30.14 12.30
N PHE A 207 20.20 30.68 11.10
CA PHE A 207 21.23 30.73 10.08
C PHE A 207 21.10 32.03 9.28
N ASP A 208 22.08 32.91 9.41
CA ASP A 208 22.21 34.14 8.63
C ASP A 208 23.38 33.96 7.64
N PHE A 209 23.16 34.31 6.38
CA PHE A 209 24.11 34.10 5.30
C PHE A 209 24.25 35.38 4.49
N LYS A 210 25.50 35.82 4.29
CA LYS A 210 25.86 37.01 3.51
C LYS A 210 26.99 36.67 2.56
N SER A 211 26.94 37.23 1.35
CA SER A 211 27.92 37.00 0.30
C SER A 211 28.16 38.28 -0.50
N ASP A 212 29.37 38.45 -1.03
CA ASP A 212 29.76 39.57 -1.91
C ASP A 212 30.11 39.09 -3.33
N PHE A 213 29.46 38.01 -3.77
CA PHE A 213 29.78 37.33 -5.02
C PHE A 213 29.70 38.26 -6.23
N LYS A 214 30.68 38.10 -7.11
CA LYS A 214 30.79 38.77 -8.40
C LYS A 214 31.03 37.76 -9.51
N ILE A 215 30.78 38.18 -10.73
CA ILE A 215 31.15 37.40 -11.93
C ILE A 215 32.53 37.89 -12.35
N SER A 216 33.54 37.02 -12.25
CA SER A 216 34.92 37.35 -12.56
C SER A 216 35.27 37.13 -14.03
N GLU A 217 34.78 36.03 -14.60
CA GLU A 217 35.12 35.60 -15.96
C GLU A 217 33.92 34.93 -16.62
N GLU A 218 33.93 34.90 -17.96
CA GLU A 218 32.95 34.18 -18.78
C GLU A 218 33.67 33.23 -19.73
N PHE A 219 33.08 32.05 -19.92
CA PHE A 219 33.65 30.97 -20.71
C PHE A 219 32.62 30.40 -21.68
N TYR A 220 32.98 30.35 -22.95
CA TYR A 220 32.21 29.64 -23.97
C TYR A 220 32.66 28.19 -24.05
N ILE A 221 31.73 27.27 -23.82
CA ILE A 221 31.98 25.83 -23.82
C ILE A 221 31.35 25.19 -25.06
N PRO A 222 32.14 24.52 -25.92
CA PRO A 222 31.66 23.90 -27.15
C PRO A 222 30.96 22.58 -26.85
N VAL A 223 29.74 22.41 -27.35
CA VAL A 223 28.97 21.16 -27.30
C VAL A 223 28.26 20.91 -28.62
N TYR A 224 28.03 19.65 -28.94
CA TYR A 224 27.22 19.25 -30.08
C TYR A 224 25.85 18.76 -29.62
N GLN A 225 24.79 19.32 -30.19
CA GLN A 225 23.43 18.80 -30.07
C GLN A 225 23.19 17.81 -31.23
N VAL A 226 22.96 16.54 -30.92
CA VAL A 226 22.64 15.52 -31.93
C VAL A 226 21.18 15.10 -31.77
N GLU A 227 20.37 15.49 -32.75
CA GLU A 227 18.98 15.07 -32.88
C GLU A 227 18.93 13.80 -33.73
N TYR A 228 18.26 12.76 -33.24
CA TYR A 228 18.14 11.49 -33.94
C TYR A 228 16.74 10.90 -33.80
N THR A 229 16.39 10.01 -34.72
CA THR A 229 15.14 9.27 -34.70
C THR A 229 15.37 7.79 -34.49
N TYR A 230 14.48 7.18 -33.72
CA TYR A 230 14.43 5.74 -33.51
C TYR A 230 12.98 5.35 -33.24
N ASN A 231 12.47 4.32 -33.92
CA ASN A 231 11.07 3.87 -33.82
C ASN A 231 10.04 5.01 -33.95
N HIS A 232 10.23 5.87 -34.96
CA HIS A 232 9.37 7.03 -35.26
C HIS A 232 9.27 8.08 -34.14
N LYS A 233 10.18 8.04 -33.16
CA LYS A 233 10.30 9.06 -32.11
C LYS A 233 11.61 9.81 -32.25
N GLN A 234 11.58 11.08 -31.92
CA GLN A 234 12.75 11.94 -31.87
C GLN A 234 13.36 11.91 -30.48
N TYR A 235 14.69 11.90 -30.46
CA TYR A 235 15.54 11.89 -29.28
C TYR A 235 16.69 12.85 -29.48
N GLU A 236 17.33 13.19 -28.37
CA GLU A 236 18.41 14.15 -28.31
C GLU A 236 19.51 13.63 -27.40
N VAL A 237 20.75 13.80 -27.84
CA VAL A 237 21.95 13.56 -27.05
C VAL A 237 22.94 14.68 -27.31
N TRP A 238 23.60 15.12 -26.24
CA TRP A 238 24.62 16.17 -26.26
C TRP A 238 25.99 15.54 -26.16
N PHE A 239 26.93 15.99 -26.98
CA PHE A 239 28.34 15.58 -26.91
C PHE A 239 29.23 16.75 -26.55
N SER A 240 30.34 16.48 -25.87
CA SER A 240 31.40 17.47 -25.67
C SER A 240 32.03 17.81 -27.02
N GLY A 241 32.17 19.10 -27.32
CA GLY A 241 32.93 19.58 -28.47
C GLY A 241 34.44 19.59 -28.23
N TYR A 242 34.88 19.36 -26.98
CA TYR A 242 36.26 19.44 -26.54
C TYR A 242 36.89 18.07 -26.18
N GLU A 243 36.08 17.11 -25.74
CA GLU A 243 36.56 15.79 -25.30
C GLU A 243 35.81 14.68 -26.04
N LYS A 244 36.56 13.77 -26.68
CA LYS A 244 36.01 12.64 -27.43
C LYS A 244 35.36 11.63 -26.49
N GLY A 245 34.25 11.02 -26.93
CA GLY A 245 33.58 9.96 -26.19
C GLY A 245 32.87 10.41 -24.92
N VAL A 246 32.55 11.71 -24.83
CA VAL A 246 31.85 12.30 -23.68
C VAL A 246 30.50 12.84 -24.12
N TRP A 247 29.43 12.29 -23.54
CA TRP A 247 28.05 12.64 -23.89
C TRP A 247 27.14 12.77 -22.67
N PHE A 248 25.97 13.33 -22.92
CA PHE A 248 24.86 13.49 -21.99
C PHE A 248 23.53 13.34 -22.73
N SER A 249 22.63 12.51 -22.20
CA SER A 249 21.25 12.42 -22.68
C SER A 249 20.31 12.44 -21.49
N GLU A 250 19.36 13.38 -21.48
CA GLU A 250 18.32 13.40 -20.45
C GLU A 250 17.28 12.30 -20.70
N LYS A 251 16.98 12.03 -21.98
CA LYS A 251 16.01 11.02 -22.41
C LYS A 251 16.62 10.11 -23.47
N ALA A 252 16.79 8.86 -23.12
CA ALA A 252 17.19 7.81 -24.04
C ALA A 252 15.98 6.97 -24.50
N PRO A 253 16.02 6.36 -25.70
CA PRO A 253 15.07 5.35 -26.10
C PRO A 253 14.97 4.26 -25.03
N LYS A 254 13.78 4.09 -24.47
CA LYS A 254 13.51 3.01 -23.51
C LYS A 254 12.84 1.87 -24.24
N ASN A 255 13.22 0.66 -23.89
CA ASN A 255 12.55 -0.53 -24.38
C ASN A 255 11.07 -0.51 -23.96
N SER A 256 10.16 -0.54 -24.93
CA SER A 256 8.71 -0.51 -24.72
C SER A 256 8.18 -1.73 -23.95
N ASN A 257 9.01 -2.76 -23.77
CA ASN A 257 8.73 -3.94 -22.96
C ASN A 257 8.94 -3.75 -21.46
N ILE A 258 9.42 -2.59 -21.00
CA ILE A 258 9.30 -2.16 -19.60
C ILE A 258 8.01 -1.34 -19.44
N LYS A 259 6.89 -1.86 -19.96
CA LYS A 259 5.61 -1.51 -19.35
C LYS A 259 5.51 -2.36 -18.10
N SER A 260 5.67 -1.70 -16.95
CA SER A 260 5.33 -2.26 -15.65
C SER A 260 4.10 -3.15 -15.81
N HIS A 261 4.19 -4.41 -15.40
CA HIS A 261 3.18 -5.45 -15.55
C HIS A 261 1.78 -5.09 -14.99
N LYS A 262 1.57 -3.87 -14.49
CA LYS A 262 0.29 -3.32 -14.05
C LYS A 262 -0.80 -3.23 -15.12
N LYS A 263 -0.48 -3.06 -16.42
CA LYS A 263 -1.54 -2.80 -17.43
C LYS A 263 -2.20 -4.04 -18.04
N LEU A 264 -1.58 -5.23 -17.92
CA LEU A 264 -2.18 -6.48 -18.41
C LEU A 264 -3.22 -7.08 -17.47
N TYR A 265 -3.36 -6.54 -16.25
CA TYR A 265 -4.42 -6.92 -15.33
C TYR A 265 -5.78 -6.31 -15.69
N ALA A 266 -5.84 -5.21 -16.44
CA ALA A 266 -7.09 -4.45 -16.57
C ALA A 266 -8.06 -5.00 -17.64
N THR A 267 -7.55 -5.54 -18.75
CA THR A 267 -8.39 -5.98 -19.88
C THR A 267 -8.91 -7.42 -19.75
N SER A 268 -8.35 -8.24 -18.84
CA SER A 268 -8.83 -9.61 -18.61
C SER A 268 -9.90 -9.70 -17.51
N ILE A 269 -9.98 -8.69 -16.63
CA ILE A 269 -10.99 -8.64 -15.55
C ILE A 269 -12.40 -8.44 -16.14
N SER A 270 -12.55 -7.68 -17.22
CA SER A 270 -13.87 -7.36 -17.79
C SER A 270 -14.57 -8.54 -18.45
N ALA A 271 -13.84 -9.46 -19.08
CA ALA A 271 -14.44 -10.64 -19.72
C ALA A 271 -14.88 -11.70 -18.69
N PHE A 272 -14.12 -11.87 -17.60
CA PHE A 272 -14.42 -12.88 -16.57
C PHE A 272 -15.45 -12.44 -15.52
N LEU A 273 -15.64 -11.12 -15.32
CA LEU A 273 -16.74 -10.60 -14.50
C LEU A 273 -18.12 -10.95 -15.09
N ILE A 274 -18.21 -11.07 -16.42
CA ILE A 274 -19.46 -11.38 -17.12
C ILE A 274 -19.84 -12.85 -16.92
N ASP A 275 -18.89 -13.78 -17.02
CA ASP A 275 -19.14 -15.21 -16.80
C ASP A 275 -19.42 -15.54 -15.32
N ALA A 276 -18.70 -14.88 -14.40
CA ALA A 276 -18.98 -15.00 -12.96
C ALA A 276 -20.35 -14.42 -12.58
N ALA A 277 -20.74 -13.29 -13.18
CA ALA A 277 -22.08 -12.72 -13.00
C ALA A 277 -23.17 -13.65 -13.56
N LEU A 278 -22.93 -14.32 -14.69
CA LEU A 278 -23.86 -15.30 -15.26
C LEU A 278 -24.07 -16.52 -14.35
N LEU A 279 -23.01 -17.02 -13.72
CA LEU A 279 -23.10 -18.10 -12.73
C LEU A 279 -23.82 -17.66 -11.45
N ILE A 280 -23.62 -16.42 -10.99
CA ILE A 280 -24.35 -15.84 -9.86
C ILE A 280 -25.84 -15.65 -10.21
N ILE A 281 -26.14 -15.18 -11.42
CA ILE A 281 -27.52 -15.04 -11.92
C ILE A 281 -28.18 -16.43 -12.03
N MET A 282 -27.48 -17.44 -12.52
CA MET A 282 -27.99 -18.82 -12.57
C MET A 282 -28.19 -19.43 -11.17
N ALA A 283 -27.37 -19.07 -10.18
CA ALA A 283 -27.54 -19.48 -8.79
C ALA A 283 -28.74 -18.80 -8.10
N ILE A 284 -29.02 -17.53 -8.43
CA ILE A 284 -30.18 -16.78 -7.91
C ILE A 284 -31.50 -17.30 -8.48
N ILE A 285 -31.50 -17.89 -9.68
CA ILE A 285 -32.72 -18.40 -10.35
C ILE A 285 -33.23 -19.74 -9.75
N GLY A 286 -32.61 -20.27 -8.70
CA GLY A 286 -33.30 -21.09 -7.70
C GLY A 286 -33.98 -22.38 -8.21
N LYS A 287 -33.33 -23.14 -9.10
CA LYS A 287 -33.91 -24.38 -9.63
C LYS A 287 -32.92 -25.54 -9.72
N PHE A 288 -32.33 -25.96 -8.60
CA PHE A 288 -31.73 -27.30 -8.52
C PHE A 288 -31.95 -27.94 -7.13
N ASN A 289 -32.85 -28.93 -7.11
CA ASN A 289 -32.98 -29.91 -6.04
C ASN A 289 -31.86 -30.96 -6.18
N MET A 290 -30.91 -30.97 -5.23
CA MET A 290 -29.93 -32.00 -4.79
C MET A 290 -29.14 -32.89 -5.80
N ILE A 291 -28.03 -33.45 -5.27
CA ILE A 291 -27.22 -34.64 -5.67
C ILE A 291 -25.89 -34.32 -6.41
N PRO A 292 -24.89 -35.24 -6.52
CA PRO A 292 -23.75 -35.60 -5.67
C PRO A 292 -22.40 -35.07 -6.23
N THR A 293 -22.33 -33.82 -6.69
CA THR A 293 -21.19 -33.30 -7.48
C THR A 293 -20.04 -32.73 -6.63
N ILE A 294 -20.20 -32.67 -5.31
CA ILE A 294 -19.24 -32.09 -4.36
C ILE A 294 -17.88 -32.82 -4.33
N PRO A 295 -17.79 -34.17 -4.27
CA PRO A 295 -16.48 -34.85 -4.29
C PRO A 295 -15.75 -34.65 -5.63
N ILE A 296 -16.49 -34.57 -6.75
CA ILE A 296 -15.91 -34.29 -8.08
C ILE A 296 -15.29 -32.89 -8.09
N LEU A 297 -16.00 -31.89 -7.55
CA LEU A 297 -15.49 -30.53 -7.43
C LEU A 297 -14.21 -30.47 -6.57
N PHE A 298 -14.17 -31.22 -5.47
CA PHE A 298 -13.01 -31.29 -4.59
C PHE A 298 -11.78 -31.93 -5.26
N THR A 299 -11.99 -32.99 -6.06
CA THR A 299 -10.91 -33.62 -6.83
C THR A 299 -10.34 -32.69 -7.91
N ILE A 300 -11.19 -31.90 -8.57
CA ILE A 300 -10.76 -30.91 -9.55
C ILE A 300 -9.91 -29.82 -8.88
N ILE A 301 -10.29 -29.37 -7.68
CA ILE A 301 -9.55 -28.35 -6.91
C ILE A 301 -8.14 -28.85 -6.52
N ILE A 302 -8.01 -30.09 -6.04
CA ILE A 302 -6.70 -30.67 -5.68
C ILE A 302 -5.79 -30.78 -6.91
N LEU A 303 -6.35 -31.19 -8.04
CA LEU A 303 -5.60 -31.34 -9.29
C LEU A 303 -5.12 -29.98 -9.83
N LEU A 304 -5.95 -28.94 -9.72
CA LEU A 304 -5.58 -27.55 -10.04
C LEU A 304 -4.52 -27.00 -9.07
N PHE A 305 -4.54 -27.37 -7.78
CA PHE A 305 -3.54 -26.97 -6.80
C PHE A 305 -2.15 -27.61 -7.07
N GLY A 306 -2.12 -28.86 -7.54
CA GLY A 306 -0.90 -29.52 -7.97
C GLY A 306 -0.26 -28.83 -9.18
N VAL A 307 -1.07 -28.46 -10.18
CA VAL A 307 -0.61 -27.68 -11.34
C VAL A 307 -0.11 -26.30 -10.92
N PHE A 308 -0.77 -25.66 -9.95
CA PHE A 308 -0.35 -24.39 -9.38
C PHE A 308 1.05 -24.44 -8.72
N ILE A 309 1.34 -25.47 -7.93
CA ILE A 309 2.68 -25.66 -7.32
C ILE A 309 3.75 -25.88 -8.38
N ILE A 310 3.47 -26.68 -9.41
CA ILE A 310 4.39 -26.91 -10.53
C ILE A 310 4.64 -25.58 -11.30
N CYS A 311 3.61 -24.76 -11.49
CA CYS A 311 3.71 -23.43 -12.09
C CYS A 311 4.45 -22.42 -11.21
N LEU A 312 4.34 -22.49 -9.88
CA LEU A 312 5.14 -21.65 -8.98
C LEU A 312 6.61 -22.01 -9.05
N ILE A 313 6.94 -23.31 -9.00
CA ILE A 313 8.33 -23.78 -9.07
C ILE A 313 8.95 -23.39 -10.43
N THR A 314 8.21 -23.54 -11.53
CA THR A 314 8.69 -23.13 -12.87
C THR A 314 8.67 -21.61 -13.08
N GLY A 315 7.75 -20.88 -12.48
CA GLY A 315 7.64 -19.41 -12.56
C GLY A 315 8.74 -18.68 -11.78
N VAL A 316 9.12 -19.19 -10.60
CA VAL A 316 10.26 -18.69 -9.81
C VAL A 316 11.58 -18.84 -10.58
N VAL A 317 11.71 -19.86 -11.43
CA VAL A 317 12.87 -20.06 -12.31
C VAL A 317 12.92 -19.06 -13.48
N LEU A 318 11.80 -18.38 -13.81
CA LEU A 318 11.66 -17.54 -15.00
C LEU A 318 11.65 -16.03 -14.73
N ASP A 319 11.42 -15.57 -13.49
CA ASP A 319 11.37 -14.14 -13.12
C ASP A 319 12.73 -13.60 -12.62
N ASN A 320 13.80 -13.99 -13.30
CA ASN A 320 15.11 -13.38 -13.08
C ASN A 320 15.26 -12.16 -14.00
N SER A 321 14.83 -10.99 -13.50
CA SER A 321 15.18 -9.68 -14.08
C SER A 321 16.69 -9.52 -14.31
N THR A 322 17.50 -10.23 -13.52
CA THR A 322 18.94 -10.41 -13.66
C THR A 322 19.33 -11.09 -14.97
N VAL A 323 18.70 -12.22 -15.32
CA VAL A 323 18.96 -12.99 -16.57
C VAL A 323 18.57 -12.20 -17.83
N ASN A 324 17.59 -11.30 -17.75
CA ASN A 324 17.26 -10.39 -18.85
C ASN A 324 18.30 -9.27 -19.01
N THR A 325 18.96 -8.87 -17.94
CA THR A 325 19.96 -7.80 -17.98
C THR A 325 21.30 -8.35 -18.47
N GLU A 326 21.71 -9.52 -17.98
CA GLU A 326 22.89 -10.24 -18.43
C GLU A 326 22.88 -10.51 -19.95
N ARG A 327 21.81 -11.11 -20.47
CA ARG A 327 21.68 -11.38 -21.93
C ARG A 327 21.67 -10.12 -22.80
N ARG A 328 21.24 -8.98 -22.25
CA ARG A 328 21.29 -7.68 -22.94
C ARG A 328 22.69 -7.10 -22.94
N ASP A 329 23.40 -7.24 -21.83
CA ASP A 329 24.79 -6.83 -21.72
C ASP A 329 25.66 -7.69 -22.65
N ASP A 330 25.37 -8.99 -22.79
CA ASP A 330 26.05 -9.90 -23.72
C ASP A 330 25.93 -9.44 -25.19
N ILE A 331 24.71 -9.18 -25.67
CA ILE A 331 24.51 -8.71 -27.04
C ILE A 331 25.16 -7.34 -27.26
N LYS A 332 25.11 -6.42 -26.27
CA LYS A 332 25.77 -5.12 -26.39
C LYS A 332 27.28 -5.24 -26.42
N ASN A 333 27.86 -6.12 -25.62
CA ASN A 333 29.29 -6.42 -25.64
C ASN A 333 29.70 -6.98 -27.00
N LEU A 334 28.93 -7.94 -27.54
CA LEU A 334 29.16 -8.49 -28.88
C LEU A 334 29.10 -7.39 -29.95
N LEU A 335 28.06 -6.56 -29.96
CA LEU A 335 27.91 -5.46 -30.92
C LEU A 335 29.06 -4.45 -30.80
N THR A 336 29.52 -4.18 -29.59
CA THR A 336 30.66 -3.30 -29.32
C THR A 336 31.97 -3.89 -29.87
N GLN A 337 32.20 -5.20 -29.69
CA GLN A 337 33.36 -5.90 -30.26
C GLN A 337 33.35 -5.85 -31.79
N VAL A 338 32.20 -6.15 -32.41
CA VAL A 338 32.03 -6.12 -33.87
C VAL A 338 32.26 -4.70 -34.42
N TYR A 339 31.74 -3.67 -33.74
CA TYR A 339 31.90 -2.29 -34.18
C TYR A 339 33.37 -1.82 -34.14
N HIS A 340 34.09 -2.15 -33.08
CA HIS A 340 35.50 -1.74 -32.90
C HIS A 340 36.53 -2.63 -33.60
N ASN A 341 36.13 -3.76 -34.19
CA ASN A 341 37.04 -4.64 -34.91
C ASN A 341 37.66 -3.92 -36.13
N GLN A 342 38.98 -3.77 -36.15
CA GLN A 342 39.70 -3.04 -37.20
C GLN A 342 39.83 -3.84 -38.51
N ASP A 343 39.73 -5.17 -38.44
CA ASP A 343 39.93 -6.07 -39.58
C ASP A 343 38.70 -6.15 -40.50
N MET A 344 37.57 -5.58 -40.07
CA MET A 344 36.31 -5.63 -40.82
C MET A 344 36.00 -4.33 -41.55
N THR A 345 35.45 -4.47 -42.75
CA THR A 345 34.91 -3.32 -43.50
C THR A 345 33.63 -2.79 -42.83
N LEU A 346 33.30 -1.50 -43.05
CA LEU A 346 32.08 -0.90 -42.51
C LEU A 346 30.81 -1.65 -42.92
N GLN A 347 30.79 -2.21 -44.13
CA GLN A 347 29.66 -3.00 -44.63
C GLN A 347 29.57 -4.35 -43.93
N ALA A 348 30.69 -5.04 -43.69
CA ALA A 348 30.74 -6.28 -42.94
C ALA A 348 30.24 -6.08 -41.51
N LYS A 349 30.72 -5.05 -40.81
CA LYS A 349 30.27 -4.68 -39.46
C LYS A 349 28.75 -4.48 -39.40
N LYS A 350 28.19 -3.69 -40.31
CA LYS A 350 26.73 -3.44 -40.37
C LYS A 350 25.94 -4.73 -40.61
N SER A 351 26.45 -5.63 -41.45
CA SER A 351 25.79 -6.90 -41.75
C SER A 351 25.78 -7.83 -40.53
N GLU A 352 26.93 -7.98 -39.87
CA GLU A 352 27.07 -8.85 -38.70
C GLU A 352 26.25 -8.34 -37.51
N MET A 353 26.30 -7.03 -37.23
CA MET A 353 25.46 -6.42 -36.20
C MET A 353 23.97 -6.65 -36.49
N LYS A 354 23.54 -6.51 -37.75
CA LYS A 354 22.14 -6.73 -38.15
C LYS A 354 21.72 -8.18 -37.95
N GLN A 355 22.61 -9.13 -38.23
CA GLN A 355 22.36 -10.54 -37.99
C GLN A 355 22.25 -10.84 -36.49
N ALA A 356 23.19 -10.34 -35.68
CA ALA A 356 23.21 -10.55 -34.24
C ALA A 356 21.96 -9.98 -33.56
N VAL A 357 21.54 -8.77 -33.94
CA VAL A 357 20.29 -8.15 -33.45
C VAL A 357 19.07 -8.97 -33.84
N LYS A 358 18.99 -9.43 -35.10
CA LYS A 358 17.85 -10.24 -35.57
C LYS A 358 17.74 -11.57 -34.81
N GLU A 359 18.86 -12.21 -34.52
CA GLU A 359 18.90 -13.44 -33.73
C GLU A 359 18.51 -13.20 -32.27
N PHE A 360 19.02 -12.12 -31.67
CA PHE A 360 18.62 -11.68 -30.34
C PHE A 360 17.12 -11.44 -30.22
N ASP A 361 16.52 -10.69 -31.17
CA ASP A 361 15.08 -10.42 -31.20
C ASP A 361 14.25 -11.70 -31.39
N ALA A 362 14.71 -12.61 -32.25
CA ALA A 362 14.07 -13.92 -32.44
C ALA A 362 14.11 -14.78 -31.17
N ASN A 363 15.18 -14.69 -30.38
CA ASN A 363 15.31 -15.41 -29.12
C ASN A 363 14.45 -14.78 -28.01
N GLU A 364 14.40 -13.44 -27.92
CA GLU A 364 13.55 -12.73 -26.95
C GLU A 364 12.05 -12.94 -27.22
N THR A 365 11.62 -12.96 -28.48
CA THR A 365 10.22 -13.25 -28.83
C THR A 365 9.79 -14.67 -28.44
N LYS A 366 10.66 -15.68 -28.62
CA LYS A 366 10.40 -17.05 -28.14
C LYS A 366 10.25 -17.12 -26.63
N ILE A 367 11.13 -16.43 -25.89
CA ILE A 367 11.15 -16.44 -24.42
C ILE A 367 9.94 -15.71 -23.84
N SER A 368 9.59 -14.55 -24.36
CA SER A 368 8.42 -13.78 -23.91
C SER A 368 7.10 -14.56 -24.07
N ASN A 369 6.94 -15.29 -25.18
CA ASN A 369 5.80 -16.16 -25.41
C ASN A 369 5.73 -17.33 -24.42
N ARG A 370 6.88 -17.93 -24.06
CA ARG A 370 6.94 -18.99 -23.03
C ARG A 370 6.55 -18.46 -21.64
N ARG A 371 7.02 -17.26 -21.27
CA ARG A 371 6.69 -16.61 -19.99
C ARG A 371 5.21 -16.28 -19.84
N ARG A 372 4.56 -15.75 -20.89
CA ARG A 372 3.12 -15.44 -20.86
C ARG A 372 2.27 -16.66 -20.49
N LYS A 373 2.63 -17.84 -21.02
CA LYS A 373 1.93 -19.09 -20.70
C LYS A 373 2.15 -19.54 -19.25
N CYS A 374 3.32 -19.28 -18.66
CA CYS A 374 3.63 -19.69 -17.29
C CYS A 374 2.94 -18.82 -16.21
N ILE A 375 2.65 -17.55 -16.49
CA ILE A 375 2.05 -16.62 -15.51
C ILE A 375 0.50 -16.69 -15.50
N LEU A 376 -0.13 -16.94 -16.63
CA LEU A 376 -1.60 -16.95 -16.75
C LEU A 376 -2.26 -18.16 -16.07
N ILE A 377 -1.59 -19.30 -16.03
CA ILE A 377 -2.13 -20.56 -15.47
C ILE A 377 -2.28 -20.51 -13.93
N PRO A 378 -1.28 -20.03 -13.16
CA PRO A 378 -1.41 -19.98 -11.70
C PRO A 378 -2.38 -18.90 -11.19
N SER A 379 -2.52 -17.76 -11.87
CA SER A 379 -3.45 -16.70 -11.44
C SER A 379 -4.93 -17.12 -11.56
N ILE A 380 -5.28 -17.88 -12.60
CA ILE A 380 -6.60 -18.48 -12.77
C ILE A 380 -6.89 -19.48 -11.64
N SER A 381 -5.88 -20.25 -11.22
CA SER A 381 -6.03 -21.29 -10.19
C SER A 381 -6.33 -20.69 -8.80
N ILE A 382 -5.70 -19.58 -8.43
CA ILE A 382 -5.97 -18.88 -7.16
C ILE A 382 -7.40 -18.34 -7.08
N LEU A 383 -7.90 -17.76 -8.18
CA LEU A 383 -9.25 -17.18 -8.23
C LEU A 383 -10.34 -18.25 -8.03
N VAL A 384 -10.15 -19.44 -8.63
CA VAL A 384 -11.06 -20.59 -8.49
C VAL A 384 -11.11 -21.09 -7.04
N ILE A 385 -9.95 -21.13 -6.35
CA ILE A 385 -9.88 -21.55 -4.94
C ILE A 385 -10.58 -20.54 -4.01
N ALA A 386 -10.37 -19.24 -4.23
CA ALA A 386 -11.01 -18.18 -3.43
C ALA A 386 -12.54 -18.18 -3.59
N LEU A 387 -13.03 -18.36 -4.81
CA LEU A 387 -14.47 -18.49 -5.09
C LEU A 387 -15.06 -19.74 -4.44
N SER A 388 -14.34 -20.87 -4.46
CA SER A 388 -14.76 -22.09 -3.77
C SER A 388 -14.88 -21.90 -2.26
N PHE A 389 -13.89 -21.27 -1.62
CA PHE A 389 -13.90 -21.00 -0.18
C PHE A 389 -15.05 -20.05 0.20
N PHE A 390 -15.27 -19.00 -0.59
CA PHE A 390 -16.37 -18.05 -0.39
C PHE A 390 -17.75 -18.74 -0.46
N MET A 391 -17.95 -19.60 -1.47
CA MET A 391 -19.19 -20.38 -1.62
C MET A 391 -19.45 -21.33 -0.43
N THR A 392 -18.40 -21.93 0.14
CA THR A 392 -18.57 -22.81 1.31
C THR A 392 -19.04 -22.07 2.55
N LYS A 393 -18.55 -20.84 2.78
CA LYS A 393 -18.91 -20.02 3.95
C LYS A 393 -20.29 -19.40 3.85
N GLN A 394 -20.69 -18.91 2.68
CA GLN A 394 -21.98 -18.22 2.54
C GLN A 394 -23.17 -19.16 2.36
N VAL A 395 -23.00 -20.32 1.71
CA VAL A 395 -24.15 -21.15 1.28
C VAL A 395 -24.16 -22.51 1.97
N ILE A 396 -23.03 -23.22 1.98
CA ILE A 396 -23.01 -24.63 2.40
C ILE A 396 -23.19 -24.75 3.92
N LEU A 397 -22.37 -24.04 4.69
CA LEU A 397 -22.39 -24.15 6.16
C LEU A 397 -23.71 -23.68 6.77
N PRO A 398 -24.29 -22.52 6.35
CA PRO A 398 -25.60 -22.11 6.85
C PRO A 398 -26.73 -23.06 6.46
N THR A 399 -26.69 -23.65 5.25
CA THR A 399 -27.72 -24.62 4.81
C THR A 399 -27.71 -25.89 5.66
N VAL A 400 -26.53 -26.45 5.95
CA VAL A 400 -26.42 -27.65 6.81
C VAL A 400 -26.91 -27.35 8.22
N ASN A 401 -26.50 -26.22 8.79
CA ASN A 401 -26.92 -25.79 10.12
C ASN A 401 -28.43 -25.54 10.20
N TYR A 402 -29.03 -24.96 9.15
CA TYR A 402 -30.47 -24.77 9.03
C TYR A 402 -31.23 -26.11 9.01
N ASN A 403 -30.80 -27.06 8.19
CA ASN A 403 -31.44 -28.37 8.12
C ASN A 403 -31.30 -29.14 9.43
N ASN A 404 -30.18 -28.99 10.14
CA ASN A 404 -29.99 -29.56 11.47
C ASN A 404 -30.92 -28.91 12.52
N ALA A 405 -31.10 -27.58 12.46
CA ALA A 405 -32.02 -26.86 13.32
C ALA A 405 -33.49 -27.29 13.10
N GLU A 406 -33.89 -27.53 11.85
CA GLU A 406 -35.21 -28.10 11.55
C GLU A 406 -35.40 -29.50 12.13
N LYS A 407 -34.39 -30.37 12.02
CA LYS A 407 -34.44 -31.71 12.66
C LYS A 407 -34.61 -31.62 14.17
N LEU A 408 -33.88 -30.71 14.83
CA LEU A 408 -33.99 -30.48 16.27
C LEU A 408 -35.41 -30.02 16.64
N LEU A 409 -35.99 -29.11 15.85
CA LEU A 409 -37.36 -28.64 16.03
C LEU A 409 -38.38 -29.78 15.90
N SER A 410 -38.25 -30.62 14.86
CA SER A 410 -39.14 -31.78 14.66
C SER A 410 -38.97 -32.87 15.72
N SER A 411 -37.79 -32.98 16.34
CA SER A 411 -37.51 -33.94 17.42
C SER A 411 -37.99 -33.49 18.80
N GLY A 412 -38.52 -32.26 18.94
CA GLY A 412 -38.96 -31.70 20.20
C GLY A 412 -37.83 -31.11 21.07
N GLU A 413 -36.61 -31.02 20.55
CA GLU A 413 -35.47 -30.40 21.23
C GLU A 413 -35.49 -28.87 21.07
N TYR A 414 -36.55 -28.24 21.58
CA TYR A 414 -36.88 -26.83 21.30
C TYR A 414 -35.78 -25.83 21.67
N ASP A 415 -35.13 -26.00 22.83
CA ASP A 415 -34.05 -25.09 23.26
C ASP A 415 -32.82 -25.15 22.35
N LYS A 416 -32.46 -26.35 21.87
CA LYS A 416 -31.35 -26.53 20.92
C LYS A 416 -31.72 -26.00 19.55
N ALA A 417 -32.97 -26.20 19.10
CA ALA A 417 -33.48 -25.64 17.85
C ALA A 417 -33.46 -24.10 17.87
N ILE A 418 -33.92 -23.48 18.96
CA ILE A 418 -33.91 -22.01 19.14
C ILE A 418 -32.48 -21.48 19.06
N SER A 419 -31.52 -22.10 19.74
CA SER A 419 -30.12 -21.68 19.69
C SER A 419 -29.53 -21.82 18.28
N ALA A 420 -29.80 -22.94 17.60
CA ALA A 420 -29.32 -23.19 16.25
C ALA A 420 -29.89 -22.20 15.22
N PHE A 421 -31.19 -21.89 15.28
CA PHE A 421 -31.80 -20.89 14.40
C PHE A 421 -31.34 -19.46 14.72
N LYS A 422 -31.11 -19.10 15.99
CA LYS A 422 -30.54 -17.78 16.35
C LYS A 422 -29.13 -17.60 15.78
N ASN A 423 -28.31 -18.65 15.80
CA ASN A 423 -26.95 -18.62 15.24
C ASN A 423 -26.93 -18.45 13.71
N LEU A 424 -28.05 -18.73 13.03
CA LEU A 424 -28.21 -18.55 11.58
C LEU A 424 -28.62 -17.13 11.18
N GLY A 425 -29.07 -16.29 12.12
CA GLY A 425 -29.50 -14.91 11.86
C GLY A 425 -30.55 -14.83 10.75
N ASP A 426 -30.25 -14.02 9.72
CA ASP A 426 -31.17 -13.76 8.60
C ASP A 426 -31.12 -14.83 7.50
N PHE A 427 -30.41 -15.95 7.72
CA PHE A 427 -30.35 -17.02 6.74
C PHE A 427 -31.72 -17.70 6.59
N LYS A 428 -32.32 -17.64 5.39
CA LYS A 428 -33.69 -18.09 5.10
C LYS A 428 -34.72 -17.43 6.04
N ASN A 429 -35.63 -18.18 6.62
CA ASN A 429 -36.65 -17.74 7.59
C ASN A 429 -36.29 -18.17 9.03
N SER A 430 -35.00 -18.20 9.38
CA SER A 430 -34.54 -18.68 10.69
C SER A 430 -35.16 -17.90 11.86
N GLU A 431 -35.33 -16.57 11.75
CA GLU A 431 -36.02 -15.79 12.79
C GLU A 431 -37.48 -16.23 12.99
N ASN A 432 -38.21 -16.55 11.91
CA ASN A 432 -39.58 -17.09 12.01
C ASN A 432 -39.59 -18.47 12.66
N LYS A 433 -38.60 -19.32 12.35
CA LYS A 433 -38.44 -20.65 12.96
C LYS A 433 -38.12 -20.58 14.45
N VAL A 434 -37.42 -19.54 14.91
CA VAL A 434 -37.25 -19.28 16.36
C VAL A 434 -38.60 -19.00 17.02
N ALA A 435 -39.46 -18.19 16.38
CA ALA A 435 -40.79 -17.89 16.91
C ALA A 435 -41.68 -19.14 16.96
N GLU A 436 -41.69 -19.95 15.90
CA GLU A 436 -42.38 -21.24 15.86
C GLU A 436 -41.91 -22.19 16.97
N ALA A 437 -40.60 -22.24 17.23
CA ALA A 437 -40.04 -23.07 18.29
C ALA A 437 -40.44 -22.60 19.70
N TYR A 438 -40.55 -21.29 19.93
CA TYR A 438 -41.09 -20.75 21.20
C TYR A 438 -42.55 -21.14 21.42
N VAL A 439 -43.38 -21.07 20.37
CA VAL A 439 -44.78 -21.52 20.40
C VAL A 439 -44.86 -23.02 20.71
N ALA A 440 -44.08 -23.84 20.01
CA ALA A 440 -44.06 -25.29 20.22
C ALA A 440 -43.58 -25.70 21.63
N LYS A 441 -42.70 -24.91 22.23
CA LYS A 441 -42.26 -25.05 23.63
C LYS A 441 -43.34 -24.63 24.64
N GLY A 442 -44.32 -23.82 24.22
CA GLY A 442 -45.32 -23.22 25.09
C GLY A 442 -44.88 -21.92 25.76
N ASP A 443 -43.83 -21.25 25.25
CA ASP A 443 -43.38 -19.93 25.69
C ASP A 443 -43.98 -18.85 24.78
N TYR A 444 -45.27 -18.58 24.98
CA TYR A 444 -46.03 -17.68 24.13
C TYR A 444 -45.60 -16.22 24.28
N ILE A 445 -45.06 -15.83 25.44
CA ILE A 445 -44.56 -14.48 25.69
C ILE A 445 -43.33 -14.20 24.82
N SER A 446 -42.36 -15.12 24.80
CA SER A 446 -41.17 -14.98 23.93
C SER A 446 -41.54 -15.01 22.44
N ALA A 447 -42.49 -15.86 22.05
CA ALA A 447 -43.00 -15.91 20.68
C ALA A 447 -43.64 -14.59 20.23
N ILE A 448 -44.54 -14.02 21.04
CA ILE A 448 -45.22 -12.75 20.74
C ILE A 448 -44.23 -11.60 20.60
N ASN A 449 -43.23 -11.52 21.48
CA ASN A 449 -42.19 -10.49 21.39
C ASN A 449 -41.44 -10.58 20.05
N LEU A 450 -41.14 -11.80 19.60
CA LEU A 450 -40.45 -12.01 18.33
C LEU A 450 -41.37 -11.73 17.13
N TYR A 451 -42.63 -12.15 17.16
CA TYR A 451 -43.60 -11.82 16.11
C TYR A 451 -43.88 -10.32 16.00
N ASN A 452 -43.91 -9.59 17.12
CA ASN A 452 -43.98 -8.13 17.12
C ASN A 452 -42.76 -7.50 16.43
N LYS A 453 -41.55 -8.01 16.70
CA LYS A 453 -40.31 -7.57 16.02
C LYS A 453 -40.37 -7.86 14.51
N LEU A 454 -40.92 -9.01 14.13
CA LEU A 454 -41.08 -9.44 12.73
C LEU A 454 -42.25 -8.75 12.00
N GLY A 455 -43.08 -7.99 12.72
CA GLY A 455 -44.25 -7.30 12.16
C GLY A 455 -45.46 -8.19 11.91
N ASP A 456 -45.46 -9.44 12.40
CA ASP A 456 -46.55 -10.41 12.22
C ASP A 456 -47.67 -10.20 13.26
N LYS A 457 -48.53 -9.21 12.97
CA LYS A 457 -49.64 -8.83 13.85
C LYS A 457 -50.71 -9.91 13.98
N GLU A 458 -50.82 -10.81 13.01
CA GLU A 458 -51.80 -11.90 13.01
C GLU A 458 -51.41 -12.95 14.05
N LYS A 459 -50.16 -13.41 14.02
CA LYS A 459 -49.60 -14.34 15.01
C LYS A 459 -49.61 -13.76 16.42
N VAL A 460 -49.35 -12.46 16.58
CA VAL A 460 -49.47 -11.77 17.88
C VAL A 460 -50.90 -11.88 18.42
N LYS A 461 -51.91 -11.60 17.60
CA LYS A 461 -53.31 -11.70 18.00
C LYS A 461 -53.71 -13.14 18.32
N GLU A 462 -53.22 -14.11 17.54
CA GLU A 462 -53.47 -15.55 17.71
C GLU A 462 -52.97 -16.06 19.07
N TYR A 463 -51.73 -15.72 19.45
CA TYR A 463 -51.11 -16.25 20.68
C TYR A 463 -51.37 -15.42 21.94
N THR A 464 -51.91 -14.20 21.82
CA THR A 464 -52.19 -13.33 22.99
C THR A 464 -53.08 -14.01 24.05
N PRO A 465 -54.21 -14.67 23.70
CA PRO A 465 -55.03 -15.37 24.69
C PRO A 465 -54.28 -16.51 25.40
N LEU A 466 -53.41 -17.22 24.67
CA LEU A 466 -52.62 -18.33 25.20
C LEU A 466 -51.51 -17.85 26.14
N ALA A 467 -50.89 -16.71 25.84
CA ALA A 467 -49.96 -16.06 26.76
C ALA A 467 -50.63 -15.58 28.05
N ILE A 468 -51.87 -15.07 27.97
CA ILE A 468 -52.66 -14.69 29.15
C ILE A 468 -52.96 -15.94 30.00
N ASP A 469 -53.40 -17.04 29.38
CA ASP A 469 -53.66 -18.30 30.10
C ASP A 469 -52.39 -18.87 30.75
N GLN A 470 -51.27 -18.86 30.02
CA GLN A 470 -49.95 -19.25 30.56
C GLN A 470 -49.62 -18.43 31.82
N GLN A 471 -49.77 -17.11 31.74
CA GLN A 471 -49.46 -16.20 32.83
C GLN A 471 -50.42 -16.38 34.03
N VAL A 472 -51.70 -16.66 33.79
CA VAL A 472 -52.68 -16.99 34.83
C VAL A 472 -52.37 -18.33 35.50
N LYS A 473 -51.94 -19.33 34.74
CA LYS A 473 -51.54 -20.64 35.27
C LYS A 473 -50.29 -20.52 36.15
N GLU A 474 -49.31 -19.73 35.71
CA GLU A 474 -48.11 -19.42 36.48
C GLU A 474 -48.43 -18.64 37.76
N SER A 475 -49.30 -17.62 37.69
CA SER A 475 -49.71 -16.84 38.87
C SER A 475 -50.44 -17.71 39.90
N LYS A 476 -51.31 -18.62 39.47
CA LYS A 476 -51.98 -19.59 40.37
C LYS A 476 -50.97 -20.50 41.08
N LYS A 477 -49.94 -20.97 40.37
CA LYS A 477 -48.87 -21.78 40.97
C LYS A 477 -48.11 -21.01 42.04
N VAL A 478 -47.75 -19.75 41.75
CA VAL A 478 -47.08 -18.85 42.70
C VAL A 478 -47.96 -18.60 43.93
N ALA A 479 -49.25 -18.29 43.74
CA ALA A 479 -50.20 -18.03 44.83
C ALA A 479 -50.38 -19.25 45.76
N ARG A 480 -50.43 -20.47 45.20
CA ARG A 480 -50.52 -21.72 46.00
C ARG A 480 -49.31 -21.88 46.93
N GLN A 481 -48.12 -21.52 46.48
CA GLN A 481 -46.87 -21.66 47.23
C GLN A 481 -46.59 -20.48 48.19
N ALA A 482 -47.33 -19.39 48.07
CA ALA A 482 -47.11 -18.18 48.86
C ALA A 482 -47.50 -18.34 50.34
N LYS A 483 -46.77 -17.63 51.22
CA LYS A 483 -47.05 -17.51 52.67
C LYS A 483 -47.37 -16.06 53.01
N ILE A 484 -48.14 -15.84 54.07
CA ILE A 484 -48.45 -14.50 54.60
C ILE A 484 -47.14 -13.79 54.93
N GLY A 485 -47.02 -12.52 54.50
CA GLY A 485 -45.82 -11.68 54.64
C GLY A 485 -44.81 -11.80 53.49
N ASN A 486 -44.91 -12.79 52.59
CA ASN A 486 -43.98 -12.92 51.48
C ASN A 486 -44.27 -11.89 50.37
N VAL A 487 -43.21 -11.40 49.74
CA VAL A 487 -43.28 -10.75 48.42
C VAL A 487 -43.35 -11.82 47.35
N ILE A 488 -44.38 -11.77 46.51
CA ILE A 488 -44.56 -12.65 45.36
C ILE A 488 -44.65 -11.82 44.08
N ARG A 489 -44.30 -12.44 42.95
CA ARG A 489 -44.43 -11.84 41.63
C ARG A 489 -45.59 -12.48 40.87
N ILE A 490 -46.57 -11.67 40.49
CA ILE A 490 -47.71 -12.07 39.66
C ILE A 490 -47.63 -11.28 38.36
N GLY A 491 -47.16 -11.94 37.30
CA GLY A 491 -46.84 -11.27 36.05
C GLY A 491 -45.77 -10.17 36.23
N ASN A 492 -46.16 -8.94 35.91
CA ASN A 492 -45.31 -7.75 36.05
C ASN A 492 -45.49 -7.01 37.38
N TYR A 493 -46.24 -7.55 38.33
CA TYR A 493 -46.47 -6.92 39.62
C TYR A 493 -45.75 -7.67 40.74
N GLU A 494 -45.09 -6.93 41.62
CA GLU A 494 -44.68 -7.42 42.93
C GLU A 494 -45.78 -7.09 43.93
N ALA A 495 -46.12 -8.07 44.76
CA ALA A 495 -47.16 -7.93 45.76
C ALA A 495 -46.78 -8.65 47.07
N VAL A 496 -47.17 -8.08 48.20
CA VAL A 496 -47.03 -8.71 49.52
C VAL A 496 -48.33 -9.46 49.84
N VAL A 497 -48.21 -10.69 50.33
CA VAL A 497 -49.37 -11.46 50.79
C VAL A 497 -49.79 -10.97 52.17
N LEU A 498 -51.00 -10.42 52.26
CA LEU A 498 -51.56 -9.89 53.50
C LEU A 498 -52.36 -10.94 54.28
N ASP A 499 -53.12 -11.78 53.56
CA ASP A 499 -53.94 -12.85 54.15
C ASP A 499 -54.14 -13.99 53.15
N LYS A 500 -54.42 -15.20 53.64
CA LYS A 500 -54.62 -16.39 52.83
C LYS A 500 -55.67 -17.31 53.44
N GLN A 501 -56.76 -17.50 52.71
CA GLN A 501 -57.79 -18.50 52.97
C GLN A 501 -57.60 -19.71 52.04
N SER A 502 -58.40 -20.77 52.23
CA SER A 502 -58.29 -22.03 51.48
C SER A 502 -58.40 -21.90 49.97
N ASP A 503 -59.10 -20.88 49.48
CA ASP A 503 -59.41 -20.62 48.06
C ASP A 503 -59.11 -19.19 47.59
N LYS A 504 -58.68 -18.31 48.51
CA LYS A 504 -58.46 -16.88 48.25
C LYS A 504 -57.16 -16.38 48.86
N ILE A 505 -56.50 -15.46 48.17
CA ILE A 505 -55.34 -14.73 48.69
C ILE A 505 -55.62 -13.24 48.62
N LEU A 506 -55.37 -12.54 49.73
CA LEU A 506 -55.39 -11.09 49.79
C LEU A 506 -53.95 -10.60 49.63
N ILE A 507 -53.74 -9.76 48.63
CA ILE A 507 -52.42 -9.23 48.30
C ILE A 507 -52.45 -7.70 48.27
N MET A 508 -51.35 -7.09 48.70
CA MET A 508 -51.05 -5.68 48.47
C MET A 508 -50.03 -5.57 47.35
N VAL A 509 -50.43 -5.01 46.21
CA VAL A 509 -49.49 -4.70 45.13
C VAL A 509 -48.58 -3.58 45.59
N ILE A 510 -47.26 -3.81 45.54
CA ILE A 510 -46.25 -2.85 46.00
C ILE A 510 -45.52 -2.16 44.85
N ARG A 511 -45.41 -2.83 43.69
CA ARG A 511 -44.67 -2.29 42.55
C ARG A 511 -45.11 -2.92 41.24
N TYR A 512 -45.16 -2.10 40.19
CA TYR A 512 -45.22 -2.57 38.81
C TYR A 512 -43.81 -2.55 38.18
N ASN A 513 -43.33 -3.71 37.75
CA ASN A 513 -42.05 -3.91 37.06
C ASN A 513 -42.28 -3.99 35.54
N GLY A 514 -42.75 -2.89 34.94
CA GLY A 514 -42.89 -2.73 33.49
C GLY A 514 -42.59 -1.31 33.02
N ASN A 515 -42.50 -1.11 31.70
CA ASN A 515 -42.02 0.15 31.08
C ASN A 515 -43.02 1.32 31.12
N ASP A 516 -44.20 1.15 31.73
CA ASP A 516 -45.25 2.17 31.77
C ASP A 516 -45.26 2.84 33.15
N SER A 517 -44.62 4.01 33.24
CA SER A 517 -44.37 4.74 34.49
C SER A 517 -45.65 5.25 35.17
N TYR A 518 -46.75 5.37 34.43
CA TYR A 518 -48.04 5.83 34.95
C TYR A 518 -48.82 4.76 35.73
N ARG A 519 -48.38 3.49 35.69
CA ARG A 519 -48.98 2.38 36.47
C ARG A 519 -48.42 2.23 37.88
N ASN A 520 -47.46 3.05 38.29
CA ASN A 520 -46.96 3.11 39.67
C ASN A 520 -47.99 3.80 40.57
N LEU A 521 -49.07 3.09 40.90
CA LEU A 521 -50.07 3.54 41.85
C LEU A 521 -49.67 3.10 43.26
N ASN A 522 -49.25 4.04 44.11
CA ASN A 522 -49.31 3.92 45.57
C ASN A 522 -50.78 3.90 46.01
N THR A 523 -51.54 2.90 45.57
CA THR A 523 -52.96 2.76 45.88
C THR A 523 -53.17 1.32 46.31
N VAL A 524 -53.58 1.15 47.57
CA VAL A 524 -53.89 -0.16 48.15
C VAL A 524 -55.15 -0.68 47.48
N TYR A 525 -54.99 -1.53 46.47
CA TYR A 525 -56.08 -2.35 45.96
C TYR A 525 -56.14 -3.61 46.81
N ASN A 526 -57.16 -3.69 47.67
CA ASN A 526 -57.55 -4.96 48.27
C ASN A 526 -58.21 -5.80 47.16
N MET A 527 -57.42 -6.58 46.43
CA MET A 527 -57.95 -7.55 45.48
C MET A 527 -58.01 -8.93 46.14
N ILE A 528 -59.22 -9.49 46.17
CA ILE A 528 -59.44 -10.88 46.52
C ILE A 528 -59.19 -11.69 45.25
N TYR A 529 -58.13 -12.48 45.22
CA TYR A 529 -57.83 -13.35 44.09
C TYR A 529 -58.42 -14.74 44.37
N ASP A 530 -59.48 -15.08 43.64
CA ASP A 530 -60.09 -16.41 43.66
C ASP A 530 -59.33 -17.34 42.71
N TYR A 531 -58.79 -18.44 43.23
CA TYR A 531 -57.95 -19.36 42.47
C TYR A 531 -58.58 -20.75 42.26
N ASN A 532 -59.91 -20.86 42.42
CA ASN A 532 -60.68 -22.12 42.34
C ASN A 532 -61.22 -22.51 40.95
N LEU A 533 -60.75 -21.90 39.86
CA LEU A 533 -60.93 -22.41 38.49
C LEU A 533 -59.57 -22.51 37.81
#